data_AF-A0A7D5SZ85-F1
#
_entry.id   AF-A0A7D5SZ85-F1
#
_cell.length_a   1.000
_cell.length_b   1.000
_cell.length_c   1.000
_cell.angle_alpha   90.00
_cell.angle_beta   90.00
_cell.angle_gamma   90.00
#
_symmetry.space_group_name_H-M   'P 1'
#
loop_
_entity.id
_entity.type
_entity.pdbx_description
1 polymer ?
#
loop_
_entity_poly.entity_id
_entity_poly.type
_entity_poly.pdbx_seq_one_letter_code
_entity_poly.pdbx_strand_id
1 'polypeptide(L)'
;MHCWPTDFSHQPAAETVESSVDFNPEYTSQRCPMCGHTERANRNKKRFKCRDCGHQDHSDRSASVNIAVKGIKKLDRNVPALNSLPVVRKVRRQASGAVDAPTVTHPTARGYPADGRMGVSD
;
A
#
# COMPACT_ATOMS: atom_id res chain seq x y z
N MET A 1 23.33 -7.12 -17.37
CA MET A 1 22.08 -6.33 -17.44
C MET A 1 20.94 -7.28 -17.77
N HIS A 2 20.11 -7.65 -16.80
CA HIS A 2 18.94 -8.49 -17.06
C HIS A 2 17.76 -7.58 -17.38
N CYS A 3 17.35 -7.59 -18.65
CA CYS A 3 16.20 -6.88 -19.16
C CYS A 3 14.94 -7.62 -18.68
N TRP A 4 14.08 -6.96 -17.90
CA TRP A 4 12.77 -7.51 -17.60
C TRP A 4 11.93 -7.50 -18.89
N PRO A 5 11.25 -8.60 -19.26
CA PRO A 5 10.42 -8.64 -20.44
C PRO A 5 9.23 -7.68 -20.29
N THR A 6 9.05 -6.80 -21.28
CA THR A 6 8.06 -5.71 -21.33
C THR A 6 6.65 -6.15 -21.73
N ASP A 7 6.31 -7.43 -21.65
CA ASP A 7 4.99 -7.90 -22.08
C ASP A 7 4.21 -8.52 -20.93
N PHE A 8 3.54 -7.64 -20.18
CA PHE A 8 2.59 -8.00 -19.13
C PHE A 8 1.14 -7.80 -19.60
N SER A 9 0.87 -7.91 -20.91
CA SER A 9 -0.41 -7.46 -21.47
C SER A 9 -1.42 -8.57 -21.78
N HIS A 10 -1.10 -9.85 -21.61
CA HIS A 10 -2.05 -10.93 -21.94
C HIS A 10 -2.07 -12.04 -20.90
N GLN A 11 -2.69 -11.77 -19.75
CA GLN A 11 -3.37 -12.82 -18.99
C GLN A 11 -4.84 -12.82 -19.42
N PRO A 12 -5.44 -13.96 -19.83
CA PRO A 12 -6.87 -14.03 -20.01
C PRO A 12 -7.51 -13.86 -18.63
N ALA A 13 -8.04 -12.66 -18.38
CA ALA A 13 -8.84 -12.40 -17.21
C ALA A 13 -10.09 -13.28 -17.32
N ALA A 14 -10.21 -14.26 -16.43
CA ALA A 14 -11.49 -14.93 -16.21
C ALA A 14 -12.52 -13.84 -15.94
N GLU A 15 -13.58 -13.79 -16.75
CA GLU A 15 -14.68 -12.83 -16.62
C GLU A 15 -15.46 -13.11 -15.33
N THR A 16 -14.91 -12.70 -14.19
CA THR A 16 -15.71 -12.42 -13.02
C THR A 16 -16.46 -11.15 -13.33
N VAL A 17 -17.80 -11.22 -13.39
CA VAL A 17 -18.66 -10.04 -13.40
C VAL A 17 -18.45 -9.31 -12.08
N GLU A 18 -17.41 -8.50 -12.01
CA GLU A 18 -17.07 -7.65 -10.89
C GLU A 18 -18.09 -6.50 -10.92
N SER A 19 -19.15 -6.64 -10.12
CA SER A 19 -20.12 -5.56 -9.90
C SER A 19 -19.39 -4.39 -9.22
N SER A 20 -18.84 -3.48 -10.02
CA SER A 20 -18.16 -2.29 -9.53
C SER A 20 -19.22 -1.28 -9.08
N VAL A 21 -19.21 -0.98 -7.78
CA VAL A 21 -20.07 0.06 -7.21
C VAL A 21 -19.32 1.38 -7.27
N ASP A 22 -19.77 2.29 -8.12
CA ASP A 22 -19.15 3.61 -8.21
C ASP A 22 -19.47 4.47 -6.97
N PHE A 23 -18.44 5.17 -6.48
CA PHE A 23 -18.52 6.11 -5.37
C PHE A 23 -17.87 7.42 -5.79
N ASN A 24 -18.57 8.55 -5.60
CA ASN A 24 -17.93 9.85 -5.77
C ASN A 24 -16.71 9.95 -4.81
N PRO A 25 -15.46 10.01 -5.34
CA PRO A 25 -14.25 10.03 -4.51
C PRO A 25 -14.04 11.37 -3.82
N GLU A 26 -14.80 12.40 -4.21
CA GLU A 26 -14.64 13.75 -3.70
C GLU A 26 -14.79 13.80 -2.17
N TYR A 27 -13.89 14.57 -1.55
CA TYR A 27 -13.83 14.82 -0.10
C TYR A 27 -13.64 13.59 0.81
N THR A 28 -13.48 12.38 0.27
CA THR A 28 -13.19 11.17 1.06
C THR A 28 -11.86 11.25 1.80
N SER A 29 -10.90 12.03 1.29
CA SER A 29 -9.62 12.28 1.94
C SER A 29 -9.65 13.43 2.97
N GLN A 30 -10.81 14.10 3.15
CA GLN A 30 -10.99 15.24 4.07
C GLN A 30 -11.90 14.89 5.26
N ARG A 31 -12.72 13.85 5.14
CA ARG A 31 -13.58 13.33 6.21
C ARG A 31 -12.77 12.50 7.20
N CYS A 32 -12.99 12.69 8.48
CA CYS A 32 -12.41 11.84 9.51
C CYS A 32 -13.17 10.49 9.60
N PRO A 33 -12.48 9.35 9.53
CA PRO A 33 -13.12 8.04 9.68
C PRO A 33 -13.59 7.77 11.12
N MET A 34 -13.04 8.47 12.12
CA MET A 34 -13.36 8.27 13.54
C MET A 34 -14.59 9.06 13.99
N CYS A 35 -14.63 10.37 13.72
CA CYS A 35 -15.70 11.26 14.17
C CYS A 35 -16.63 11.75 13.05
N GLY A 36 -16.25 11.58 11.79
CA GLY A 36 -17.02 12.07 10.64
C GLY A 36 -16.86 13.55 10.31
N HIS A 37 -16.07 14.33 11.06
CA HIS A 37 -15.77 15.73 10.75
C HIS A 37 -15.10 15.85 9.37
N THR A 38 -15.61 16.73 8.51
CA THR A 38 -15.09 16.96 7.16
C THR A 38 -14.62 18.40 7.04
N GLU A 39 -13.33 18.58 6.82
CA GLU A 39 -12.74 19.92 6.67
C GLU A 39 -11.50 19.83 5.77
N ARG A 40 -11.30 20.83 4.91
CA ARG A 40 -10.14 20.89 4.02
C ARG A 40 -8.82 20.88 4.78
N ALA A 41 -8.78 21.55 5.94
CA ALA A 41 -7.60 21.63 6.80
C ALA A 41 -7.25 20.29 7.48
N ASN A 42 -8.13 19.29 7.43
CA ASN A 42 -7.82 17.95 7.91
C ASN A 42 -6.78 17.25 7.02
N ARG A 43 -6.66 17.64 5.74
CA ARG A 43 -5.71 17.06 4.79
C ARG A 43 -4.60 18.05 4.47
N ASN A 44 -3.36 17.59 4.58
CA ASN A 44 -2.18 18.29 4.09
C ASN A 44 -1.28 17.33 3.28
N LYS A 45 -1.39 17.40 1.95
CA LYS A 45 -0.70 16.50 1.01
C LYS A 45 -0.99 15.03 1.35
N LYS A 46 0.03 14.32 1.83
CA LYS A 46 0.02 12.91 2.24
C LYS A 46 -0.46 12.69 3.68
N ARG A 47 -0.52 13.74 4.48
CA ARG A 47 -0.88 13.67 5.91
C ARG A 47 -2.35 14.00 6.11
N PHE A 48 -2.96 13.30 7.04
CA PHE A 48 -4.29 13.58 7.56
C PHE A 48 -4.19 13.83 9.07
N LYS A 49 -4.80 14.91 9.54
CA LYS A 49 -5.00 15.20 10.97
C LYS A 49 -6.36 15.85 11.17
N CYS A 50 -7.28 15.14 11.81
CA CYS A 50 -8.59 15.70 12.14
C CYS A 50 -8.45 16.85 13.14
N ARG A 51 -9.07 17.99 12.84
CA ARG A 51 -9.08 19.18 13.71
C ARG A 51 -10.02 19.07 14.90
N ASP A 52 -11.02 18.20 14.81
CA ASP A 52 -12.02 17.97 15.85
C ASP A 52 -11.54 16.93 16.87
N CYS A 53 -11.31 15.69 16.44
CA CYS A 53 -10.90 14.60 17.35
C CYS A 53 -9.38 14.36 17.45
N GLY A 54 -8.55 15.07 16.69
CA GLY A 54 -7.09 14.92 16.72
C GLY A 54 -6.52 13.66 16.05
N HIS A 55 -7.36 12.78 15.47
CA HIS A 55 -6.93 11.57 14.77
C HIS A 55 -5.93 11.87 13.64
N GLN A 56 -4.85 11.08 13.55
CA GLN A 56 -3.77 11.25 12.58
C GLN A 56 -3.54 9.99 11.76
N ASP A 57 -3.34 10.15 10.45
CA ASP A 57 -3.11 9.04 9.52
C ASP A 57 -2.49 9.54 8.19
N HIS A 58 -2.23 8.62 7.25
CA HIS A 58 -1.98 8.95 5.85
C HIS A 58 -3.31 9.29 5.14
N SER A 59 -3.28 10.30 4.24
CA SER A 59 -4.49 10.75 3.53
C SER A 59 -5.15 9.65 2.72
N ASP A 60 -4.34 8.78 2.13
CA ASP A 60 -4.81 7.73 1.23
C ASP A 60 -5.46 6.60 2.02
N ARG A 61 -4.89 6.23 3.17
CA ARG A 61 -5.50 5.27 4.11
C ARG A 61 -6.84 5.80 4.62
N SER A 62 -6.90 7.06 5.03
CA SER A 62 -8.15 7.70 5.45
C SER A 62 -9.20 7.70 4.33
N ALA A 63 -8.80 7.97 3.09
CA ALA A 63 -9.71 7.90 1.93
C ALA A 63 -10.23 6.48 1.70
N SER A 64 -9.34 5.47 1.72
CA SER A 64 -9.72 4.06 1.57
C SER A 64 -10.72 3.62 2.65
N VAL A 65 -10.48 3.98 3.91
CA VAL A 65 -11.40 3.67 5.01
C VAL A 65 -12.76 4.34 4.80
N ASN A 66 -12.78 5.62 4.42
CA ASN A 66 -14.03 6.33 4.16
C ASN A 66 -14.82 5.72 2.98
N ILE A 67 -14.14 5.29 1.92
CA ILE A 67 -14.77 4.56 0.80
C ILE A 67 -15.31 3.22 1.28
N ALA A 68 -14.55 2.44 2.05
CA ALA A 68 -15.00 1.17 2.60
C ALA A 68 -16.26 1.32 3.46
N VAL A 69 -16.30 2.35 4.32
CA VAL A 69 -17.48 2.66 5.14
C VAL A 69 -18.69 3.04 4.27
N LYS A 70 -18.50 3.84 3.22
CA LYS A 70 -19.58 4.12 2.24
C LYS A 70 -20.04 2.83 1.53
N GLY A 71 -19.09 1.97 1.20
CA GLY A 71 -19.32 0.66 0.58
C GLY A 71 -20.22 -0.23 1.43
N ILE A 72 -19.83 -0.44 2.68
CA ILE A 72 -20.59 -1.25 3.64
C ILE A 72 -22.01 -0.69 3.81
N LYS A 73 -22.16 0.63 3.93
CA LYS A 73 -23.48 1.28 4.03
C LYS A 73 -24.35 1.10 2.78
N LYS A 74 -23.76 1.18 1.58
CA LYS A 74 -24.50 1.05 0.31
C LYS A 74 -24.85 -0.39 0.00
N LEU A 75 -23.98 -1.32 0.39
CA LEU A 75 -24.13 -2.73 0.10
C LEU A 75 -25.22 -3.38 0.96
N ASP A 76 -25.49 -2.87 2.18
CA ASP A 76 -26.49 -3.38 3.15
C ASP A 76 -26.79 -4.88 3.00
N ARG A 77 -25.73 -5.67 2.82
CA ARG A 77 -25.87 -7.09 2.54
C ARG A 77 -26.13 -7.73 3.88
N ASN A 78 -27.34 -8.22 4.07
CA ASN A 78 -27.60 -9.21 5.09
C ASN A 78 -26.79 -10.47 4.73
N VAL A 79 -25.55 -10.53 5.21
CA VAL A 79 -24.73 -11.73 5.10
C VAL A 79 -25.28 -12.69 6.16
N PRO A 80 -25.97 -13.77 5.78
CA PRO A 80 -26.51 -14.70 6.75
C PRO A 80 -25.36 -15.23 7.62
N ALA A 81 -25.62 -15.36 8.92
CA ALA A 81 -24.66 -15.98 9.82
C ALA A 81 -24.26 -17.35 9.23
N LEU A 82 -22.95 -17.59 9.15
CA LEU A 82 -22.43 -18.89 8.77
C LEU A 82 -22.80 -19.88 9.89
N ASN A 83 -23.95 -20.55 9.74
CA ASN A 83 -24.40 -21.60 10.65
C ASN A 83 -23.44 -22.81 10.64
N SER A 84 -22.61 -22.91 9.59
CA SER A 84 -21.47 -23.81 9.50
C SER A 84 -20.27 -23.04 8.96
N LEU A 85 -19.17 -23.01 9.70
CA LEU A 85 -17.91 -22.47 9.20
C LEU A 85 -17.42 -23.33 8.03
N PRO A 86 -16.97 -22.73 6.91
CA PRO A 86 -16.35 -23.51 5.85
C PRO A 86 -15.12 -24.24 6.40
N VAL A 87 -14.97 -25.51 6.05
CA VAL A 87 -13.80 -26.29 6.43
C VAL A 87 -12.61 -25.76 5.65
N VAL A 88 -11.88 -24.83 6.25
CA VAL A 88 -10.62 -24.33 5.68
C VAL A 88 -9.55 -25.40 5.88
N ARG A 89 -9.10 -26.01 4.77
CA ARG A 89 -7.89 -26.85 4.82
C ARG A 89 -6.70 -25.95 5.09
N LYS A 90 -6.02 -26.15 6.22
CA LYS A 90 -4.73 -25.51 6.49
C LYS A 90 -3.71 -26.03 5.48
N VAL A 91 -3.46 -25.28 4.42
CA VAL A 91 -2.33 -25.52 3.53
C VAL A 91 -1.12 -24.84 4.15
N ARG A 92 -0.12 -25.63 4.56
CA ARG A 92 1.20 -25.06 4.87
C ARG A 92 1.78 -24.55 3.56
N ARG A 93 1.94 -23.23 3.41
CA ARG A 93 2.84 -22.70 2.39
C ARG A 93 4.21 -23.28 2.70
N GLN A 94 4.73 -24.11 1.80
CA GLN A 94 6.14 -24.44 1.78
C GLN A 94 6.84 -23.09 1.59
N ALA A 95 7.42 -22.54 2.66
CA ALA A 95 8.41 -21.49 2.48
C ALA A 95 9.52 -22.12 1.64
N SER A 96 10.00 -21.42 0.61
CA SER A 96 11.30 -21.74 0.04
C SER A 96 12.25 -21.93 1.23
N GLY A 97 12.87 -23.11 1.33
CA GLY A 97 13.60 -23.54 2.52
C GLY A 97 14.65 -22.53 3.00
N ALA A 98 15.19 -22.76 4.19
CA ALA A 98 16.29 -21.96 4.74
C ALA A 98 17.34 -21.68 3.65
N VAL A 99 17.53 -20.39 3.33
CA VAL A 99 18.57 -19.97 2.40
C VAL A 99 19.91 -20.05 3.14
N ASP A 100 20.52 -21.23 3.20
CA ASP A 100 21.91 -21.38 3.66
C ASP A 100 22.92 -20.94 2.58
N ALA A 101 22.50 -20.11 1.63
CA ALA A 101 23.37 -19.56 0.61
C ALA A 101 24.14 -18.36 1.20
N PRO A 102 25.49 -18.38 1.23
CA PRO A 102 26.25 -17.21 1.64
C PRO A 102 25.89 -16.05 0.72
N THR A 103 25.50 -14.93 1.33
CA THR A 103 25.35 -13.67 0.60
C THR A 103 26.67 -13.40 -0.11
N VAL A 104 26.65 -13.33 -1.45
CA VAL A 104 27.80 -12.86 -2.23
C VAL A 104 27.99 -11.39 -1.87
N THR A 105 28.77 -11.11 -0.84
CA THR A 105 29.32 -9.80 -0.58
C THR A 105 30.42 -9.57 -1.60
N HIS A 106 30.09 -8.89 -2.70
CA HIS A 106 31.15 -8.32 -3.54
C HIS A 106 31.93 -7.31 -2.69
N PRO A 107 33.28 -7.39 -2.66
CA PRO A 107 34.07 -6.39 -1.98
C PRO A 107 33.92 -5.06 -2.73
N THR A 108 33.34 -4.06 -2.07
CA THR A 108 33.47 -2.66 -2.48
C THR A 108 34.90 -2.20 -2.20
N ALA A 109 35.84 -2.61 -3.05
CA ALA A 109 37.15 -1.99 -3.13
C ALA A 109 37.02 -0.67 -3.90
N ARG A 110 37.15 0.41 -3.13
CA ARG A 110 37.18 1.82 -3.50
C ARG A 110 38.23 2.12 -4.58
N GLY A 111 37.87 2.95 -5.56
CA GLY A 111 38.82 3.59 -6.46
C GLY A 111 38.29 4.94 -6.97
N TYR A 112 38.45 6.00 -6.19
CA TYR A 112 38.44 7.36 -6.70
C TYR A 112 39.90 7.83 -6.76
N PRO A 113 40.44 8.21 -7.92
CA PRO A 113 41.74 8.85 -8.00
C PRO A 113 41.64 10.25 -7.38
N ALA A 114 42.38 10.48 -6.30
CA ALA A 114 42.66 11.83 -5.82
C ALA A 114 43.88 12.34 -6.59
N ASP A 115 43.66 13.18 -7.58
CA ASP A 115 44.74 13.90 -8.26
C ASP A 115 45.38 14.86 -7.26
N GLY A 116 46.60 14.51 -6.83
CA GLY A 116 47.44 15.35 -6.01
C GLY A 116 47.93 16.58 -6.78
N ARG A 117 47.62 17.77 -6.28
CA ARG A 117 48.53 18.92 -6.36
C ARG A 117 48.98 19.28 -4.95
N MET A 118 50.25 19.00 -4.66
CA MET A 118 51.00 19.59 -3.55
C MET A 118 51.69 20.88 -3.99
N GLY A 119 51.88 21.80 -3.04
CA GLY A 119 52.81 22.94 -3.09
C GLY A 119 52.08 24.29 -3.13
N VAL A 120 52.45 25.33 -2.38
CA VAL A 120 53.67 25.64 -1.61
C VAL A 120 53.44 26.90 -0.74
N SER A 121 54.13 26.98 0.41
CA SER A 121 54.61 28.09 1.30
C SER A 121 54.03 29.53 1.23
N ASP A 122 54.05 30.37 2.26
CA ASP A 122 54.74 30.47 3.58
C ASP A 122 53.76 30.90 4.70
#